data_AF-X1DBD7-F1
#
_entry.id   AF-X1DBD7-F1
#
_cell.length_a   1.000
_cell.length_b   1.000
_cell.length_c   1.000
_cell.angle_alpha   90.00
_cell.angle_beta   90.00
_cell.angle_gamma   90.00
#
_symmetry.space_group_name_H-M   'P 1'
#
loop_
_entity.id
_entity.type
_entity.pdbx_description
1 polymer ?
#
loop_
_entity_poly.entity_id
_entity_poly.type
_entity_poly.pdbx_seq_one_letter_code
_entity_poly.pdbx_strand_id
1 'polypeptide(L)'
;MQAIDKMIEKAKIAQGKWEKSSQEKIDITVREIARTIHDNAEELSRLTVEETKLGTYEFNLSQDKRKSEIIWYSLKGKKSVGIINIDKEKEIVEIAKPVGIVGVVLPVTIPVTNFMSNG
;
A
#
# COMPACT_ATOMS: atom_id res chain seq x y z
N MET A 1 5.39 13.19 -21.57
CA MET A 1 6.01 13.79 -20.36
C MET A 1 5.02 14.56 -19.50
N GLN A 2 4.27 15.54 -20.01
CA GLN A 2 3.36 16.39 -19.21
C GLN A 2 2.33 15.67 -18.31
N ALA A 3 1.88 14.46 -18.65
CA ALA A 3 0.91 13.72 -17.83
C ALA A 3 1.52 13.20 -16.52
N ILE A 4 2.76 12.70 -16.57
CA ILE A 4 3.46 12.16 -15.40
C ILE A 4 3.81 13.30 -14.44
N ASP A 5 4.30 14.43 -14.97
CA ASP A 5 4.64 15.60 -14.17
C ASP A 5 3.44 16.10 -13.35
N LYS A 6 2.25 16.14 -13.96
CA LYS A 6 0.99 16.48 -13.28
C LYS A 6 0.60 15.48 -12.20
N MET A 7 0.84 14.18 -12.40
CA MET A 7 0.58 13.15 -11.38
C MET A 7 1.54 13.32 -10.19
N ILE A 8 2.82 13.57 -10.45
CA ILE A 8 3.83 13.83 -9.43
C ILE A 8 3.47 15.08 -8.61
N GLU A 9 3.04 16.16 -9.25
CA GLU A 9 2.63 17.38 -8.55
C GLU A 9 1.45 17.12 -7.60
N LYS A 10 0.41 16.42 -8.08
CA LYS A 10 -0.72 16.01 -7.23
C LYS A 10 -0.28 15.13 -6.06
N ALA A 11 0.63 14.18 -6.31
CA ALA A 11 1.18 13.31 -5.28
C ALA A 11 1.98 14.10 -4.23
N LYS A 12 2.73 15.13 -4.62
CA LYS A 12 3.46 16.01 -3.67
C LYS A 12 2.50 16.73 -2.73
N ILE A 13 1.43 17.30 -3.28
CA ILE A 13 0.41 18.01 -2.50
C ILE A 13 -0.30 17.04 -1.54
N ALA A 14 -0.64 15.84 -2.02
CA ALA A 14 -1.28 14.81 -1.20
C ALA A 14 -0.35 14.32 -0.08
N GLN A 15 0.91 14.02 -0.39
CA GLN A 15 1.89 13.54 0.59
C GLN A 15 2.16 14.57 1.69
N GLY A 16 2.28 15.87 1.35
CA GLY A 16 2.48 16.92 2.35
C GLY A 16 1.30 17.10 3.32
N LYS A 17 0.08 16.72 2.90
CA LYS A 17 -1.09 16.62 3.80
C LYS A 17 -1.08 15.31 4.59
N TRP A 18 -0.68 14.22 3.94
CA TRP A 18 -0.68 12.88 4.52
C TRP A 18 0.33 12.74 5.66
N GLU A 19 1.53 13.30 5.52
CA GLU A 19 2.61 13.28 6.53
C GLU A 19 2.20 13.88 7.88
N LYS A 20 1.21 14.77 7.90
CA LYS A 20 0.68 15.40 9.11
C LYS A 20 -0.44 14.59 9.78
N SER A 21 -0.79 13.42 9.25
CA SER A 21 -1.86 12.57 9.79
C SER A 21 -1.40 11.82 11.04
N SER A 22 -2.34 11.53 11.94
CA SER A 22 -2.06 10.71 13.11
C SER A 22 -1.89 9.23 12.75
N GLN A 23 -1.26 8.46 13.64
CA GLN A 23 -1.11 7.01 13.49
C GLN A 23 -2.48 6.33 13.29
N GLU A 24 -3.49 6.71 14.06
CA GLU A 24 -4.84 6.12 13.98
C GLU A 24 -5.47 6.33 12.61
N LYS A 25 -5.29 7.53 12.04
CA LYS A 25 -5.82 7.84 10.71
C LYS A 25 -5.11 7.03 9.61
N ILE A 26 -3.79 6.85 9.74
CA ILE A 26 -3.01 6.00 8.84
C ILE A 26 -3.47 4.55 8.96
N ASP A 27 -3.59 4.03 10.17
CA ASP A 27 -4.00 2.65 10.44
C ASP A 27 -5.39 2.34 9.87
N ILE A 28 -6.35 3.25 10.07
CA ILE A 28 -7.70 3.13 9.48
C ILE A 28 -7.61 3.09 7.96
N THR A 29 -6.86 4.00 7.34
CA THR A 29 -6.77 4.08 5.88
C THR A 29 -6.11 2.85 5.28
N VAL A 30 -5.00 2.37 5.86
CA VAL A 30 -4.31 1.16 5.40
C VAL A 30 -5.22 -0.07 5.54
N ARG A 31 -6.00 -0.16 6.62
CA ARG A 31 -7.01 -1.21 6.79
C ARG A 31 -8.09 -1.15 5.71
N GLU A 32 -8.62 0.03 5.42
CA GLU A 32 -9.68 0.18 4.41
C GLU A 32 -9.18 -0.14 3.00
N ILE A 33 -7.91 0.15 2.67
CA ILE A 33 -7.30 -0.27 1.38
C ILE A 33 -7.30 -1.80 1.28
N ALA A 34 -6.79 -2.49 2.30
CA ALA A 34 -6.74 -3.95 2.30
C ALA A 34 -8.14 -4.56 2.23
N ARG A 35 -9.07 -4.05 3.04
CA ARG A 35 -10.47 -4.49 3.04
C ARG A 35 -11.14 -4.30 1.67
N THR A 36 -10.94 -3.15 1.03
CA THR A 36 -11.54 -2.87 -0.28
C THR A 36 -11.11 -3.89 -1.32
N ILE A 37 -9.82 -4.26 -1.32
CA ILE A 37 -9.29 -5.25 -2.28
C ILE A 37 -9.83 -6.65 -1.96
N HIS A 38 -9.87 -7.01 -0.68
CA HIS A 38 -10.43 -8.28 -0.24
C HIS A 38 -11.91 -8.42 -0.64
N ASP A 39 -12.72 -7.40 -0.36
CA ASP A 39 -14.18 -7.42 -0.58
C ASP A 39 -14.54 -7.41 -2.07
N ASN A 40 -13.68 -6.83 -2.93
CA ASN A 40 -13.89 -6.77 -4.38
C ASN A 40 -13.05 -7.79 -5.17
N ALA A 41 -12.44 -8.77 -4.50
CA ALA A 41 -11.50 -9.71 -5.13
C ALA A 41 -12.12 -10.48 -6.32
N GLU A 42 -13.42 -10.81 -6.28
CA GLU A 42 -14.08 -11.50 -7.38
C GLU A 42 -14.15 -10.65 -8.66
N GLU A 43 -14.47 -9.36 -8.52
CA GLU A 43 -14.51 -8.44 -9.66
C GLU A 43 -13.11 -8.20 -10.22
N LEU A 44 -12.16 -7.90 -9.35
CA LEU A 44 -10.77 -7.63 -9.71
C LEU A 44 -10.11 -8.83 -10.42
N SER A 45 -10.43 -10.04 -9.98
CA SER A 45 -9.93 -11.27 -10.60
C SER A 45 -10.51 -11.54 -11.98
N ARG A 46 -11.81 -11.24 -12.20
CA ARG A 46 -12.41 -11.34 -13.54
C ARG A 46 -11.77 -10.34 -14.49
N LEU A 47 -11.63 -9.09 -14.07
CA LEU A 47 -10.99 -8.03 -14.86
C LEU A 47 -9.54 -8.39 -15.21
N THR A 48 -8.79 -8.94 -14.26
CA THR A 48 -7.39 -9.35 -14.49
C THR A 48 -7.28 -10.40 -15.59
N VAL A 49 -8.12 -11.46 -15.56
CA VAL A 49 -8.10 -12.50 -16.60
C VAL A 49 -8.59 -11.93 -17.93
N GLU A 50 -9.61 -11.07 -17.91
CA GLU A 50 -10.16 -10.45 -19.10
C GLU A 50 -9.13 -9.57 -19.82
N GLU A 51 -8.43 -8.71 -19.08
CA GLU A 51 -7.47 -7.75 -19.63
C GLU A 51 -6.14 -8.42 -19.99
N THR A 52 -5.55 -9.17 -19.06
CA THR A 52 -4.17 -9.67 -19.22
C THR A 52 -4.09 -10.99 -19.96
N LYS A 53 -5.17 -11.79 -19.98
CA LYS A 53 -5.19 -13.19 -20.42
C LYS A 53 -4.21 -14.11 -19.66
N LEU A 54 -3.75 -13.69 -18.47
CA LEU A 54 -2.81 -14.44 -17.64
C LEU A 54 -3.49 -15.02 -16.39
N GLY A 55 -3.01 -16.19 -15.98
CA GLY A 55 -3.49 -16.88 -14.78
C GLY A 55 -4.90 -17.47 -14.95
N THR A 56 -5.50 -17.86 -13.83
CA THR A 56 -6.90 -18.27 -13.76
C THR A 56 -7.66 -17.38 -12.79
N TYR A 57 -8.98 -17.34 -12.91
CA TYR A 57 -9.84 -16.62 -11.99
C TYR A 57 -9.59 -17.05 -10.53
N GLU A 58 -9.50 -18.36 -10.28
CA GLU A 58 -9.31 -18.92 -8.94
C GLU A 58 -7.95 -18.56 -8.35
N PHE A 59 -6.90 -18.57 -9.19
CA PHE A 59 -5.57 -18.15 -8.77
C PHE A 59 -5.57 -16.68 -8.36
N ASN A 60 -6.10 -15.79 -9.21
CA ASN A 60 -6.15 -14.36 -8.94
C ASN A 60 -7.02 -14.06 -7.71
N LEU A 61 -8.16 -14.73 -7.57
CA LEU A 61 -9.08 -14.56 -6.44
C LEU A 61 -8.40 -14.91 -5.11
N SER A 62 -7.66 -16.02 -5.12
CA SER A 62 -6.86 -16.45 -3.97
C SER A 62 -5.76 -15.44 -3.64
N GLN A 63 -5.06 -14.90 -4.65
CA GLN A 63 -4.03 -13.87 -4.44
C GLN A 63 -4.62 -12.58 -3.87
N ASP A 64 -5.72 -12.10 -4.43
CA ASP A 64 -6.37 -10.84 -4.03
C ASP A 64 -6.86 -10.90 -2.58
N LYS A 65 -7.51 -12.00 -2.18
CA LYS A 65 -7.93 -12.21 -0.78
C LYS A 65 -6.74 -12.41 0.16
N ARG A 66 -5.83 -13.32 -0.19
CA ARG A 66 -4.74 -13.71 0.72
C ARG A 66 -3.73 -12.59 0.93
N LYS A 67 -3.30 -11.89 -0.12
CA LYS A 67 -2.28 -10.84 -0.01
C LYS A 67 -2.82 -9.62 0.71
N SER A 68 -4.06 -9.22 0.47
CA SER A 68 -4.66 -8.10 1.19
C SER A 68 -4.70 -8.34 2.70
N GLU A 69 -5.08 -9.54 3.13
CA GLU A 69 -5.03 -9.95 4.53
C GLU A 69 -3.60 -9.98 5.09
N ILE A 70 -2.68 -10.70 4.44
CA ILE A 70 -1.30 -10.87 4.94
C ILE A 70 -0.62 -9.51 5.10
N ILE A 71 -0.78 -8.62 4.13
CA ILE A 71 -0.15 -7.29 4.15
C ILE A 71 -0.72 -6.47 5.30
N TRP A 72 -2.05 -6.43 5.45
CA TRP A 72 -2.67 -5.75 6.58
C TRP A 72 -2.16 -6.28 7.93
N TYR A 73 -2.17 -7.59 8.14
CA TYR A 73 -1.68 -8.18 9.39
C TYR A 73 -0.19 -7.93 9.62
N SER A 74 0.61 -7.82 8.56
CA SER A 74 2.04 -7.49 8.68
C SER A 74 2.30 -6.03 9.07
N LEU A 75 1.34 -5.13 8.84
CA LEU A 75 1.45 -3.69 9.13
C LEU A 75 0.73 -3.31 10.42
N LYS A 76 -0.35 -4.01 10.77
CA LYS A 76 -1.18 -3.72 11.93
C LYS A 76 -0.35 -3.61 13.21
N GLY A 77 -0.45 -2.46 13.89
CA GLY A 77 0.23 -2.20 15.16
C GLY A 77 1.68 -1.75 15.03
N LYS A 78 2.25 -1.66 13.82
CA LYS A 78 3.57 -1.06 13.61
C LYS A 78 3.47 0.45 13.61
N LYS A 79 4.38 1.12 14.33
CA LYS A 79 4.45 2.58 14.35
C LYS A 79 5.13 3.09 13.08
N SER A 80 4.55 4.12 12.47
CA SER A 80 5.05 4.80 11.28
C SER A 80 4.98 6.33 11.36
N VAL A 81 4.48 6.87 12.49
CA VAL A 81 4.37 8.30 12.76
C VAL A 81 5.11 8.66 14.03
N GLY A 82 5.93 9.73 13.97
CA GLY A 82 6.59 10.28 15.15
C GLY A 82 7.64 9.34 15.75
N ILE A 83 7.75 9.32 17.08
CA ILE A 83 8.74 8.49 17.78
C ILE A 83 8.30 7.03 17.73
N ILE A 84 9.11 6.20 17.06
CA ILE A 84 8.84 4.77 16.89
C ILE A 84 9.59 3.91 17.90
N ASN A 85 10.76 4.37 18.36
CA ASN A 85 11.59 3.66 19.33
C ASN A 85 12.37 4.66 20.21
N ILE A 86 12.61 4.28 21.46
CA ILE A 86 13.48 5.00 22.41
C ILE A 86 14.40 3.97 23.05
N ASP A 87 15.67 3.98 22.67
CA ASP A 87 16.73 3.17 23.29
C ASP A 87 17.41 4.02 24.36
N LYS A 88 17.06 3.78 25.63
CA LYS A 88 17.60 4.55 26.76
C LYS A 88 19.04 4.20 27.09
N GLU A 89 19.47 2.97 26.79
CA GLU A 89 20.84 2.53 27.07
C GLU A 89 21.83 3.17 26.09
N LYS A 90 21.41 3.33 24.84
CA LYS A 90 22.20 3.99 23.79
C LYS A 90 21.94 5.50 23.68
N GLU A 91 20.99 6.03 24.43
CA GLU A 91 20.51 7.42 24.33
C GLU A 91 20.04 7.78 22.91
N ILE A 92 19.39 6.84 22.21
CA ILE A 92 18.91 7.00 20.83
C ILE A 92 17.37 7.11 20.81
N VAL A 93 16.86 8.07 20.04
CA VAL A 93 15.44 8.19 19.70
C VAL A 93 15.28 8.02 18.21
N GLU A 94 14.43 7.07 17.80
CA GLU A 94 14.10 6.85 16.39
C GLU A 94 12.78 7.53 16.06
N ILE A 95 12.80 8.37 15.02
CA ILE A 95 11.64 9.11 14.54
C ILE A 95 11.36 8.67 13.11
N ALA A 96 10.15 8.18 12.85
CA ALA A 96 9.73 7.83 11.51
C ALA A 96 9.54 9.08 10.65
N LYS A 97 10.16 9.06 9.46
CA LYS A 97 10.00 10.08 8.43
C LYS A 97 9.67 9.40 7.10
N PRO A 98 8.57 9.77 6.41
CA PRO A 98 8.25 9.19 5.13
C PRO A 98 9.30 9.59 4.08
N VAL A 99 9.62 8.66 3.17
CA VAL A 99 10.54 8.92 2.04
C VAL A 99 9.97 9.89 1.00
N GLY A 100 8.65 10.11 1.02
CA GLY A 100 7.94 10.99 0.09
C GLY A 100 7.16 10.19 -0.95
N ILE A 101 7.42 10.45 -2.23
CA ILE A 101 6.71 9.81 -3.34
C ILE A 101 7.53 8.64 -3.86
N VAL A 102 6.89 7.48 -4.00
CA VAL A 102 7.50 6.27 -4.54
C VAL A 102 6.91 6.00 -5.93
N GLY A 103 7.78 5.88 -6.93
CA GLY A 103 7.41 5.37 -8.25
C GLY A 103 7.53 3.85 -8.26
N VAL A 104 6.46 3.15 -8.65
CA VAL A 104 6.41 1.69 -8.65
C VAL A 104 6.17 1.20 -10.08
N VAL A 105 6.95 0.20 -10.49
CA VAL A 105 6.73 -0.53 -11.75
C VAL A 105 6.06 -1.85 -11.40
N LEU A 106 4.87 -2.08 -11.93
CA LEU A 106 4.08 -3.28 -11.63
C LEU A 106 4.28 -4.35 -12.71
N PRO A 107 4.55 -5.61 -12.33
CA PRO A 107 4.55 -6.70 -13.29
C PRO A 107 3.12 -7.09 -13.67
N VAL A 108 2.93 -7.51 -14.92
CA VAL A 108 1.62 -7.91 -15.47
C VAL A 108 1.06 -9.19 -14.83
N THR A 109 1.90 -9.99 -14.16
CA THR A 109 1.52 -11.32 -13.65
C THR A 109 0.58 -11.27 -12.46
N ILE A 110 0.63 -10.21 -11.63
CA ILE A 110 -0.27 -9.99 -10.49
C ILE A 110 -0.49 -8.47 -10.33
N PRO A 111 -1.30 -7.84 -11.19
CA PRO A 111 -1.38 -6.38 -11.28
C PRO A 111 -2.12 -5.74 -10.08
N VAL A 112 -3.05 -6.47 -9.47
CA VAL A 112 -3.94 -5.95 -8.42
C VAL A 112 -3.26 -5.87 -7.05
N THR A 113 -2.54 -6.90 -6.61
CA THR A 113 -2.01 -6.92 -5.23
C THR A 113 -0.55 -6.52 -5.11
N ASN A 114 0.21 -6.50 -6.21
CA ASN A 114 1.63 -6.15 -6.14
C ASN A 114 1.89 -4.66 -5.86
N PHE A 115 0.90 -3.76 -5.97
CA PHE A 115 1.10 -2.39 -5.48
C PHE A 115 1.00 -2.29 -3.94
N MET A 116 0.41 -3.30 -3.29
CA MET A 116 0.23 -3.33 -1.83
C MET A 116 1.48 -3.84 -1.10
N SER A 117 2.24 -4.73 -1.74
CA SER A 117 3.51 -5.25 -1.24
C SER A 117 4.63 -4.57 -2.01
N ASN A 118 5.68 -4.10 -1.32
CA ASN A 118 6.89 -3.47 -1.86
C ASN A 118 7.09 -3.52 -3.39
N GLY A 119 7.35 -2.35 -3.98
CA GLY A 119 8.20 -2.26 -5.17
C GLY A 119 9.62 -2.69 -4.87
#